data_AF-A0A1M5TQN2-F1
#
_entry.id   AF-A0A1M5TQN2-F1
#
_cell.length_a   1.000
_cell.length_b   1.000
_cell.length_c   1.000
_cell.angle_alpha   90.00
_cell.angle_beta   90.00
_cell.angle_gamma   90.00
#
_symmetry.space_group_name_H-M   'P 1'
#
loop_
_entity.id
_entity.type
_entity.pdbx_description
1 polymer ?
#
loop_
_entity_poly.entity_id
_entity_poly.type
_entity_poly.pdbx_seq_one_letter_code
_entity_poly.pdbx_strand_id
1 'polypeptide(L)'
;MKFAQRFAYYLVGLVIGLFFVAMVFGGKDTRCNYFPNSRVLNDIRNKPFEYSEKASQVLAEKWVDTTDIKKSLEFGDVDFDKSDTEFGKNAKLYFIEGKTAANQKIILKITNRSDKAILEDIIKE
;
A
#
# COMPACT_ATOMS: atom_id res chain seq x y z
N MET A 1 26.22 -17.55 -39.12
CA MET A 1 24.79 -17.23 -38.89
C MET A 1 24.56 -15.74 -39.10
N LYS A 2 23.46 -15.34 -39.73
CA LYS A 2 23.07 -13.92 -39.84
C LYS A 2 22.61 -13.39 -38.47
N PHE A 3 22.72 -12.08 -38.24
CA PHE A 3 22.30 -11.44 -36.97
C PHE A 3 20.86 -11.84 -36.58
N ALA A 4 19.93 -11.82 -37.54
CA ALA A 4 18.54 -12.19 -37.33
C ALA A 4 18.36 -13.63 -36.82
N GLN A 5 19.16 -14.57 -37.31
CA GLN A 5 19.10 -15.97 -36.87
C GLN A 5 19.61 -16.12 -35.43
N ARG A 6 20.66 -15.39 -35.07
CA ARG A 6 21.20 -15.37 -33.70
C ARG A 6 20.20 -14.73 -32.73
N PHE A 7 19.57 -13.64 -33.14
CA PHE A 7 18.54 -12.96 -32.35
C PHE A 7 17.32 -13.85 -32.11
N ALA A 8 16.81 -14.52 -33.16
CA ALA A 8 15.70 -15.46 -33.03
C ALA A 8 16.02 -16.62 -32.07
N TYR A 9 17.25 -17.16 -32.14
CA TYR A 9 17.71 -18.22 -31.23
C TYR A 9 17.68 -17.79 -29.75
N TYR A 10 18.15 -16.58 -29.43
CA TYR A 10 18.06 -16.05 -28.07
C TYR A 10 16.62 -15.74 -27.63
N LEU A 11 15.76 -15.31 -28.55
CA LEU A 11 14.36 -14.98 -28.26
C LEU A 11 13.57 -16.23 -27.86
N VAL A 12 13.84 -17.38 -28.49
CA VAL A 12 13.26 -18.67 -28.07
C VAL A 12 13.65 -19.01 -26.63
N GLY A 13 14.93 -18.89 -26.29
CA GLY A 13 15.40 -19.10 -24.92
C GLY A 13 14.77 -18.13 -23.91
N LEU A 14 14.63 -16.85 -24.29
CA LEU A 14 13.98 -15.84 -23.46
C LEU A 14 12.51 -16.17 -23.20
N VAL A 15 11.75 -16.57 -24.22
CA VAL A 15 10.33 -16.95 -24.08
C VAL A 15 10.17 -18.14 -23.16
N ILE A 16 11.00 -19.17 -23.30
CA ILE A 16 11.01 -20.33 -22.40
C ILE A 16 11.34 -19.87 -20.97
N GLY A 17 12.33 -19.00 -20.79
CA GLY A 17 12.67 -18.43 -19.48
C GLY A 17 11.51 -17.65 -18.85
N LEU A 18 10.85 -16.79 -19.62
CA LEU A 18 9.68 -16.04 -19.16
C LEU A 18 8.52 -16.96 -18.75
N PHE A 19 8.33 -18.09 -19.44
CA PHE A 19 7.32 -19.08 -19.06
C PHE A 19 7.60 -19.69 -17.67
N PHE A 20 8.86 -20.06 -17.38
CA PHE A 20 9.23 -20.55 -16.05
C PHE A 20 9.06 -19.48 -14.96
N VAL A 21 9.50 -18.24 -15.23
CA VAL A 21 9.30 -17.10 -14.32
C VAL A 21 7.81 -16.93 -14.03
N ALA A 22 6.96 -16.90 -15.06
CA ALA A 22 5.52 -16.78 -14.91
C ALA A 22 4.92 -17.93 -14.07
N MET A 23 5.36 -19.19 -14.26
CA MET A 23 4.90 -20.30 -13.42
C MET A 23 5.30 -20.16 -11.95
N VAL A 24 6.53 -19.71 -11.67
CA VAL A 24 7.03 -19.57 -10.28
C VAL A 24 6.33 -18.44 -9.52
N PHE A 25 6.02 -17.33 -10.22
CA PHE A 25 5.44 -16.13 -9.61
C PHE A 25 3.91 -16.04 -9.75
N GLY A 26 3.29 -16.70 -10.72
CA GLY A 26 1.86 -16.52 -11.06
C GLY A 26 0.87 -16.91 -9.96
N GLY A 27 1.27 -17.76 -9.00
CA GLY A 27 0.46 -18.10 -7.83
C GLY A 27 0.88 -17.40 -6.54
N LYS A 28 1.94 -16.59 -6.57
CA LYS A 28 2.45 -15.88 -5.40
C LYS A 28 1.98 -14.43 -5.49
N ASP A 29 1.35 -13.91 -4.44
CA ASP A 29 1.04 -12.48 -4.28
C ASP A 29 2.34 -11.68 -4.04
N THR A 30 3.23 -11.74 -5.03
CA THR A 30 4.58 -11.17 -4.99
C THR A 30 4.50 -9.68 -5.29
N ARG A 31 4.44 -8.90 -4.22
CA ARG A 31 4.40 -7.43 -4.31
C ARG A 31 5.81 -6.87 -4.21
N CYS A 32 6.28 -6.32 -5.32
CA CYS A 32 7.56 -5.62 -5.42
C CYS A 32 7.46 -4.17 -4.92
N ASN A 33 7.22 -3.97 -3.61
CA ASN A 33 7.06 -2.65 -3.00
C ASN A 33 8.41 -1.98 -2.72
N TYR A 34 9.04 -1.44 -3.76
CA TYR A 34 10.34 -0.79 -3.67
C TYR A 34 10.28 0.66 -3.20
N PHE A 35 9.19 1.38 -3.52
CA PHE A 35 9.07 2.81 -3.21
C PHE A 35 8.59 3.06 -1.78
N PRO A 36 9.04 4.16 -1.12
CA PRO A 36 8.67 4.49 0.26
C PRO A 36 7.16 4.47 0.51
N ASN A 37 6.36 5.11 -0.35
CA ASN A 37 4.89 5.13 -0.24
C ASN A 37 4.32 3.69 -0.20
N SER A 38 4.58 2.90 -1.26
CA SER A 38 4.12 1.51 -1.36
C SER A 38 4.56 0.61 -0.20
N ARG A 39 5.76 0.86 0.35
CA ARG A 39 6.29 0.11 1.48
C ARG A 39 5.52 0.40 2.77
N VAL A 40 5.24 1.67 3.06
CA VAL A 40 4.48 2.06 4.26
C VAL A 40 3.05 1.54 4.19
N LEU A 41 2.38 1.74 3.05
CA LEU A 41 1.02 1.25 2.83
C LEU A 41 0.92 -0.27 2.98
N ASN A 42 1.86 -1.01 2.39
CA ASN A 42 1.91 -2.46 2.51
C ASN A 42 2.24 -2.92 3.93
N ASP A 43 3.14 -2.24 4.64
CA ASP A 43 3.48 -2.55 6.03
C ASP A 43 2.25 -2.40 6.94
N ILE A 44 1.49 -1.31 6.80
CA ILE A 44 0.24 -1.08 7.54
C ILE A 44 -0.80 -2.15 7.24
N ARG A 45 -0.96 -2.53 5.96
CA ARG A 45 -1.95 -3.55 5.53
C ARG A 45 -1.66 -4.96 6.00
N ASN A 46 -0.39 -5.31 6.23
CA ASN A 46 0.02 -6.65 6.66
C ASN A 46 0.02 -6.81 8.19
N LYS A 47 -0.34 -5.77 8.94
CA LYS A 47 -0.43 -5.78 10.40
C LYS A 47 -1.88 -5.83 10.88
N PRO A 48 -2.13 -6.35 12.10
CA PRO A 48 -3.40 -6.15 12.79
C PRO A 48 -3.80 -4.67 12.80
N PHE A 49 -5.03 -4.38 12.35
CA PHE A 49 -5.54 -3.03 12.20
C PHE A 49 -6.59 -2.73 13.28
N GLU A 50 -6.31 -1.78 14.14
CA GLU A 50 -7.19 -1.35 15.24
C GLU A 50 -7.77 0.05 14.95
N TYR A 51 -8.99 0.28 15.43
CA TYR A 51 -9.67 1.57 15.32
C TYR A 51 -9.71 2.24 16.69
N SER A 52 -9.29 3.50 16.76
CA SER A 52 -9.51 4.32 17.96
C SER A 52 -10.99 4.66 18.14
N GLU A 53 -11.36 5.14 19.32
CA GLU A 53 -12.73 5.61 19.58
C GLU A 53 -13.13 6.76 18.64
N LYS A 54 -12.19 7.68 18.35
CA LYS A 54 -12.43 8.80 17.43
C LYS A 54 -12.70 8.33 16.02
N ALA A 55 -11.86 7.45 15.49
CA ALA A 55 -12.07 6.88 14.17
C ALA A 55 -13.39 6.11 14.10
N SER A 56 -13.75 5.39 15.16
CA SER A 56 -15.02 4.65 15.26
C SER A 56 -16.24 5.58 15.28
N GLN A 57 -16.14 6.76 15.91
CA GLN A 57 -17.19 7.79 15.86
C GLN A 57 -17.36 8.35 14.45
N VAL A 58 -16.26 8.66 13.74
CA VAL A 58 -16.33 9.16 12.36
C VAL A 58 -16.90 8.11 11.41
N LEU A 59 -16.54 6.84 11.58
CA LEU A 59 -17.15 5.72 10.84
C LEU A 59 -18.66 5.60 11.07
N ALA A 60 -19.17 6.00 12.25
CA ALA A 60 -20.60 6.00 12.53
C ALA A 60 -21.38 7.10 11.77
N GLU A 61 -20.69 8.12 11.24
CA GLU A 61 -21.30 9.20 10.45
C GLU A 61 -21.63 8.77 9.01
N LYS A 62 -21.28 7.54 8.60
CA LYS A 62 -21.63 6.88 7.31
C LYS A 62 -21.16 7.55 6.02
N TRP A 63 -20.44 8.67 6.08
CA TRP A 63 -19.85 9.29 4.89
C TRP A 63 -18.53 8.64 4.47
N VAL A 64 -17.93 7.82 5.35
CA VAL A 64 -16.74 7.02 5.10
C VAL A 64 -17.02 5.56 5.50
N ASP A 65 -16.64 4.62 4.64
CA ASP A 65 -16.73 3.19 4.93
C ASP A 65 -15.34 2.55 5.10
N THR A 66 -15.32 1.39 5.75
CA THR A 66 -14.17 0.49 5.85
C THR A 66 -13.59 0.13 4.48
N THR A 67 -14.42 0.07 3.43
CA THR A 67 -13.97 -0.16 2.05
C THR A 67 -13.16 1.03 1.53
N ASP A 68 -13.54 2.25 1.86
CA ASP A 68 -12.82 3.47 1.47
C ASP A 68 -11.48 3.56 2.19
N ILE A 69 -11.43 3.16 3.46
CA ILE A 69 -10.18 3.07 4.23
C ILE A 69 -9.23 2.06 3.58
N LYS A 70 -9.72 0.86 3.24
CA LYS A 70 -8.91 -0.16 2.56
C LYS A 70 -8.37 0.31 1.21
N LYS A 71 -9.21 0.98 0.41
CA LYS A 71 -8.79 1.55 -0.88
C LYS A 71 -7.75 2.66 -0.69
N SER A 72 -7.92 3.50 0.33
CA SER A 72 -6.96 4.55 0.67
C SER A 72 -5.63 3.95 1.13
N LEU A 73 -5.65 2.82 1.84
CA LEU A 73 -4.43 2.09 2.20
C LEU A 73 -3.79 1.34 1.02
N GLU A 74 -4.49 1.17 -0.10
CA GLU A 74 -3.97 0.46 -1.27
C GLU A 74 -3.46 1.42 -2.35
N PHE A 75 -4.18 2.52 -2.58
CA PHE A 75 -3.93 3.47 -3.68
C PHE A 75 -3.68 4.90 -3.21
N GLY A 76 -3.70 5.16 -1.90
CA GLY A 76 -3.44 6.49 -1.34
C GLY A 76 -1.98 6.92 -1.45
N ASP A 77 -1.73 8.14 -1.02
CA ASP A 77 -0.39 8.70 -0.95
C ASP A 77 -0.04 9.06 0.49
N VAL A 78 1.17 8.72 0.92
CA VAL A 78 1.67 9.07 2.25
C VAL A 78 2.33 10.44 2.18
N ASP A 79 1.78 11.39 2.93
CA ASP A 79 2.38 12.71 3.12
C ASP A 79 3.52 12.59 4.15
N PHE A 80 4.74 12.38 3.65
CA PHE A 80 5.94 12.24 4.48
C PHE A 80 6.36 13.55 5.16
N ASP A 81 5.90 14.71 4.67
CA ASP A 81 6.25 16.01 5.23
C ASP A 81 5.47 16.28 6.52
N LYS A 82 4.21 15.83 6.59
CA LYS A 82 3.38 15.90 7.81
C LYS A 82 3.60 14.71 8.76
N SER A 83 4.18 13.61 8.26
CA SER A 83 4.35 12.37 9.03
C SER A 83 5.54 12.43 9.99
N ASP A 84 5.37 11.87 11.19
CA ASP A 84 6.45 11.74 12.18
C ASP A 84 7.07 10.34 12.07
N THR A 85 8.19 10.28 11.35
CA THR A 85 8.93 9.04 11.08
C THR A 85 10.31 9.03 11.72
N GLU A 86 10.49 9.68 12.87
CA GLU A 86 11.78 9.74 13.55
C GLU A 86 12.40 8.34 13.77
N PHE A 87 13.72 8.26 13.50
CA PHE A 87 14.47 7.02 13.63
C PHE A 87 14.58 6.62 15.11
N GLY A 88 14.16 5.40 15.46
CA GLY A 88 14.18 4.89 16.83
C GLY A 88 12.84 4.98 17.58
N LYS A 89 11.81 5.63 17.01
CA LYS A 89 10.46 5.57 17.58
C LYS A 89 9.82 4.20 17.37
N ASN A 90 9.24 3.66 18.45
CA ASN A 90 8.43 2.44 18.42
C ASN A 90 7.05 2.64 17.77
N ALA A 91 6.61 3.90 17.64
CA ALA A 91 5.36 4.28 17.01
C ALA A 91 5.61 5.43 16.03
N LYS A 92 5.35 5.19 14.75
CA LYS A 92 5.48 6.19 13.68
C LYS A 92 4.11 6.70 13.30
N LEU A 93 3.97 8.00 13.10
CA LEU A 93 2.71 8.61 12.71
C LEU A 93 2.73 8.90 11.21
N TYR A 94 1.73 8.40 10.49
CA TYR A 94 1.57 8.62 9.06
C TYR A 94 0.27 9.34 8.75
N PHE A 95 0.35 10.30 7.83
CA PHE A 95 -0.80 10.93 7.20
C PHE A 95 -0.95 10.38 5.79
N ILE A 96 -2.09 9.76 5.51
CA ILE A 96 -2.36 9.11 4.23
C ILE A 96 -3.52 9.83 3.55
N GLU A 97 -3.23 10.43 2.41
CA GLU A 97 -4.23 11.06 1.56
C GLU A 97 -4.92 10.00 0.72
N GLY A 98 -6.25 9.96 0.85
CA GLY A 98 -7.11 9.00 0.19
C GLY A 98 -8.34 9.66 -0.42
N LYS A 99 -9.17 8.83 -1.04
CA LYS A 99 -10.45 9.25 -1.62
C LYS A 99 -11.52 8.24 -1.29
N THR A 100 -12.71 8.72 -0.94
CA THR A 100 -13.89 7.86 -0.79
C THR A 100 -14.48 7.48 -2.15
N ALA A 101 -15.38 6.50 -2.16
CA ALA A 101 -16.17 6.15 -3.35
C ALA A 101 -16.92 7.35 -3.96
N ALA A 102 -17.26 8.36 -3.15
CA ALA A 102 -17.86 9.62 -3.58
C ALA A 102 -16.84 10.65 -4.12
N ASN A 103 -15.58 10.24 -4.32
CA ASN A 103 -14.46 11.08 -4.76
C ASN A 103 -14.14 12.25 -3.81
N GLN A 104 -14.51 12.13 -2.53
CA GLN A 104 -14.18 13.10 -1.49
C GLN A 104 -12.78 12.82 -0.97
N LYS A 105 -11.95 13.86 -0.88
CA LYS A 105 -10.61 13.73 -0.30
C LYS A 105 -10.69 13.51 1.21
N ILE A 106 -9.89 12.57 1.70
CA ILE A 106 -9.80 12.23 3.11
C ILE A 106 -8.36 12.07 3.51
N ILE A 107 -8.07 12.40 4.76
CA ILE A 107 -6.76 12.20 5.36
C ILE A 107 -6.92 11.21 6.50
N LEU A 108 -6.23 10.07 6.37
CA LEU A 108 -6.17 9.05 7.42
C LEU A 108 -4.95 9.31 8.29
N LYS A 109 -5.17 9.46 9.59
CA LYS A 109 -4.11 9.58 10.58
C LYS A 109 -3.86 8.22 11.22
N ILE A 110 -2.70 7.62 10.94
CA ILE A 110 -2.39 6.26 11.35
C ILE A 110 -1.12 6.21 12.18
N THR A 111 -1.23 5.61 13.38
CA THR A 111 -0.08 5.25 14.20
C THR A 111 0.35 3.83 13.86
N ASN A 112 1.54 3.68 13.28
CA ASN A 112 2.13 2.41 12.90
C ASN A 112 3.18 1.97 13.92
N ARG A 113 2.92 0.85 14.61
CA ARG A 113 3.85 0.17 15.54
C ARG A 113 4.41 -1.10 14.91
N SER A 114 5.35 -1.75 15.60
CA SER A 114 5.94 -3.02 15.11
C SER A 114 4.92 -4.16 15.05
N ASP A 115 3.97 -4.19 15.98
CA ASP A 115 3.00 -5.27 16.19
C ASP A 115 1.63 -4.97 15.56
N LYS A 116 1.23 -3.70 15.46
CA LYS A 116 -0.09 -3.28 14.96
C LYS A 116 -0.13 -1.87 14.37
N ALA A 117 -1.15 -1.59 13.58
CA ALA A 117 -1.48 -0.26 13.09
C ALA A 117 -2.80 0.22 13.72
N ILE A 118 -2.84 1.48 14.17
CA ILE A 118 -4.02 2.10 14.77
C ILE A 118 -4.47 3.28 13.91
N LEU A 119 -5.75 3.28 13.54
CA LEU A 119 -6.39 4.45 12.96
C LEU A 119 -6.82 5.42 14.06
N GLU A 120 -6.11 6.53 14.17
CA GLU A 120 -6.34 7.56 15.19
C GLU A 120 -7.48 8.49 14.80
N ASP A 121 -7.54 8.89 13.53
CA ASP A 121 -8.52 9.87 13.07
C ASP A 121 -8.73 9.80 11.55
N ILE A 122 -9.89 10.30 11.12
CA ILE A 122 -10.28 10.44 9.71
C ILE A 122 -10.75 11.87 9.49
N ILE A 123 -9.95 12.65 8.78
CA ILE A 123 -10.22 14.07 8.53
C ILE A 123 -10.75 14.22 7.10
N LYS A 124 -11.81 15.00 6.94
CA LYS A 124 -12.33 15.43 5.64
C LYS A 124 -11.59 16.69 5.20
N GLU A 125 -11.08 16.68 3.97
CA GLU A 125 -10.52 17.87 3.30
C GLU A 125 -11.60 18.62 2.51
#